data_AF-F3CFB6-F1
#
_entry.id   AF-F3CFB6-F1
#
_cell.length_a   1.000
_cell.length_b   1.000
_cell.length_c   1.000
_cell.angle_alpha   90.00
_cell.angle_beta   90.00
_cell.angle_gamma   90.00
#
_symmetry.space_group_name_H-M   'P 1'
#
loop_
_entity.id
_entity.type
_entity.pdbx_description
1 polymer ?
#
loop_
_entity_poly.entity_id
_entity_poly.type
_entity_poly.pdbx_seq_one_letter_code
_entity_poly.pdbx_strand_id
1 'polypeptide(L)'
;SPDYLPIVGPLADREAFLQAYAALGKDARQVPNIACPWLDGLYVNSGHGSRGLITAPLCGELIAAWVDNEPLPLPRSVAEACHPNRFALRGLIRGGGK
;
A
#
# COMPACT_ATOMS: atom_id res chain seq x y z
N SER A 1 11.57 3.65 -6.06
CA SER A 1 11.58 2.95 -4.75
C SER A 1 12.72 1.94 -4.74
N PRO A 2 13.19 1.48 -3.57
CA PRO A 2 14.25 0.46 -3.49
C PRO A 2 13.90 -0.87 -4.18
N ASP A 3 12.59 -1.14 -4.35
CA ASP A 3 12.07 -2.34 -5.01
C ASP A 3 11.66 -2.12 -6.49
N TYR A 4 11.97 -0.95 -7.06
CA TYR A 4 11.68 -0.58 -8.46
C TYR A 4 10.21 -0.66 -8.91
N LEU A 5 9.28 -0.80 -7.96
CA LEU A 5 7.84 -0.75 -8.19
C LEU A 5 7.27 0.63 -7.84
N PRO A 6 6.26 1.11 -8.58
CA PRO A 6 5.60 2.36 -8.23
C PRO A 6 4.92 2.25 -6.85
N ILE A 7 4.53 3.40 -6.32
CA ILE A 7 3.84 3.55 -5.04
C ILE A 7 2.45 4.06 -5.40
N VAL A 8 1.46 3.16 -5.39
CA VAL A 8 0.14 3.44 -5.96
C VAL A 8 -0.95 2.89 -5.07
N GLY A 9 -1.89 3.75 -4.68
CA GLY A 9 -3.11 3.37 -3.96
C GLY A 9 -3.46 4.22 -2.75
N PRO A 10 -4.45 3.78 -1.95
CA PRO A 10 -4.89 4.50 -0.77
C PRO A 10 -3.78 4.53 0.29
N LEU A 11 -3.69 5.63 1.01
CA LEU A 11 -2.69 5.82 2.07
C LEU A 11 -3.35 5.71 3.44
N ALA A 12 -2.73 4.97 4.36
CA ALA A 12 -3.13 4.98 5.76
C ALA A 12 -2.42 6.10 6.54
N ASP A 13 -3.05 6.57 7.61
CA ASP A 13 -2.37 7.37 8.62
C ASP A 13 -1.24 6.52 9.20
N ARG A 14 -0.01 7.02 9.09
CA ARG A 14 1.18 6.22 9.42
C ARG A 14 1.21 5.84 10.90
N GLU A 15 0.93 6.78 11.79
CA GLU A 15 1.05 6.54 13.23
C GLU A 15 -0.05 5.58 13.71
N ALA A 16 -1.29 5.83 13.29
CA ALA A 16 -2.42 4.96 13.59
C ALA A 16 -2.22 3.56 12.99
N PHE A 17 -1.67 3.45 11.76
CA PHE A 17 -1.38 2.15 11.14
C PHE A 17 -0.35 1.36 11.95
N LEU A 18 0.75 2.00 12.37
CA LEU A 18 1.79 1.34 13.18
C LEU A 18 1.23 0.86 14.54
N GLN A 19 0.32 1.62 15.14
CA GLN A 19 -0.34 1.24 16.40
C GLN A 19 -1.33 0.08 16.19
N ALA A 20 -2.23 0.20 15.21
CA ALA A 20 -3.26 -0.80 14.90
C ALA A 20 -2.66 -2.16 14.52
N TYR A 21 -1.55 -2.15 13.79
CA TYR A 21 -0.88 -3.34 13.28
C TYR A 21 0.39 -3.73 14.05
N ALA A 22 0.63 -3.15 15.25
CA ALA A 22 1.81 -3.43 16.07
C ALA A 22 2.03 -4.91 16.37
N ALA A 23 0.94 -5.69 16.44
CA ALA A 23 0.98 -7.12 16.72
C ALA A 23 1.76 -7.92 15.64
N LEU A 24 1.82 -7.42 14.40
CA LEU A 24 2.59 -8.01 13.30
C LEU A 24 4.09 -8.04 13.56
N GLY A 25 4.60 -7.17 14.44
CA GLY A 25 6.00 -7.21 14.85
C GLY A 25 6.33 -8.36 15.82
N LYS A 26 5.32 -8.98 16.43
CA LYS A 26 5.47 -10.16 17.30
C LYS A 26 5.19 -11.45 16.53
N ASP A 27 4.10 -11.45 15.75
CA ASP A 27 3.73 -12.56 14.88
C ASP A 27 3.20 -12.03 13.55
N ALA A 28 3.98 -12.25 12.48
CA ALA A 28 3.66 -11.79 11.13
C ALA A 28 2.40 -12.45 10.54
N ARG A 29 1.90 -13.54 11.14
CA ARG A 29 0.68 -14.23 10.72
C ARG A 29 -0.57 -13.69 11.41
N GLN A 30 -0.40 -12.89 12.46
CA GLN A 30 -1.52 -12.33 13.19
C GLN A 30 -2.22 -11.28 12.32
N VAL A 31 -3.52 -11.43 12.11
CA VAL A 31 -4.33 -10.42 11.39
C VAL A 31 -5.18 -9.71 12.43
N PRO A 32 -4.83 -8.47 12.84
CA PRO A 32 -5.63 -7.72 13.79
C PRO A 32 -7.04 -7.48 13.23
N ASN A 33 -8.06 -7.70 14.07
CA ASN A 33 -9.46 -7.38 13.73
C ASN A 33 -9.74 -5.88 13.92
N ILE A 34 -8.96 -5.04 13.26
CA ILE A 34 -9.04 -3.57 13.30
C ILE A 34 -9.06 -3.08 11.85
N ALA A 35 -9.99 -2.17 11.54
CA ALA A 35 -10.03 -1.53 10.24
C ALA A 35 -8.74 -0.72 10.00
N CYS A 36 -8.23 -0.75 8.77
CA CYS A 36 -7.06 0.06 8.42
C CYS A 36 -7.42 1.55 8.58
N PRO A 37 -6.62 2.35 9.29
CA PRO A 37 -6.87 3.77 9.49
C PRO A 37 -6.51 4.55 8.23
N TRP A 38 -7.40 4.51 7.24
CA TRP A 38 -7.21 5.20 5.96
C TRP A 38 -7.23 6.72 6.13
N LEU A 39 -6.47 7.42 5.29
CA LEU A 39 -6.65 8.85 5.05
C LEU A 39 -7.70 9.00 3.95
N ASP A 40 -8.93 9.33 4.36
CA ASP A 40 -10.08 9.38 3.45
C ASP A 40 -9.85 10.32 2.27
N GLY A 41 -10.12 9.82 1.06
CA GLY A 41 -9.94 10.56 -0.19
C GLY A 41 -8.49 10.74 -0.64
N LEU A 42 -7.50 10.21 0.09
CA LEU A 42 -6.09 10.35 -0.27
C LEU A 42 -5.54 9.11 -0.99
N TYR A 43 -5.09 9.33 -2.22
CA TYR A 43 -4.46 8.32 -3.07
C TYR A 43 -3.10 8.81 -3.57
N VAL A 44 -2.19 7.86 -3.78
CA VAL A 44 -0.85 8.13 -4.31
C VAL A 44 -0.71 7.48 -5.68
N ASN A 45 -0.08 8.17 -6.63
CA ASN A 45 0.42 7.62 -7.90
C ASN A 45 1.84 8.16 -8.15
N SER A 46 2.87 7.47 -7.64
CA SER A 46 4.23 8.01 -7.67
C SER A 46 5.30 6.92 -7.81
N GLY A 47 6.56 7.33 -7.91
CA GLY A 47 7.69 6.41 -7.86
C GLY A 47 7.89 5.56 -9.13
N HIS A 48 7.35 5.98 -10.28
CA HIS A 48 7.44 5.24 -11.55
C HIS A 48 8.84 5.16 -12.18
N GLY A 49 9.78 5.99 -11.73
CA GLY A 49 11.13 6.05 -12.28
C GLY A 49 11.15 6.36 -13.79
N SER A 50 12.11 5.79 -14.53
CA SER A 50 12.25 5.98 -15.98
C SER A 50 11.16 5.28 -16.82
N ARG A 51 10.26 4.51 -16.20
CA ARG A 51 9.18 3.76 -16.85
C ARG A 51 7.80 4.40 -16.62
N GLY A 52 7.77 5.69 -16.32
CA GLY A 52 6.55 6.48 -16.09
C GLY A 52 5.53 6.36 -17.21
N LEU A 53 5.96 6.51 -18.47
CA LEU A 53 5.06 6.44 -19.63
C LEU A 53 4.36 5.08 -19.79
N ILE A 54 4.96 4.01 -19.28
CA ILE A 54 4.40 2.66 -19.35
C ILE A 54 3.48 2.38 -18.16
N THR A 55 3.90 2.80 -16.96
CA THR A 55 3.27 2.37 -15.71
C THR A 55 2.20 3.33 -15.21
N ALA A 56 2.35 4.64 -15.44
CA ALA A 56 1.42 5.65 -14.93
C ALA A 56 -0.03 5.47 -15.41
N PRO A 57 -0.31 5.11 -16.69
CA PRO A 57 -1.69 4.90 -17.14
C PRO A 57 -2.40 3.74 -16.42
N LEU A 58 -1.78 2.55 -16.38
CA LEU A 58 -2.33 1.39 -15.67
C LEU A 58 -2.51 1.64 -14.17
N CYS A 59 -1.61 2.43 -13.56
CA CYS A 59 -1.71 2.82 -12.17
C CYS A 59 -2.81 3.86 -11.93
N GLY A 60 -3.15 4.68 -12.93
CA GLY A 60 -4.32 5.56 -12.90
C GLY A 60 -5.62 4.76 -12.87
N GLU A 61 -5.74 3.74 -13.73
CA GLU A 61 -6.88 2.81 -13.73
C GLU A 61 -7.00 2.07 -12.39
N LEU A 62 -5.87 1.69 -11.79
CA LEU A 62 -5.86 1.06 -10.47
C LEU A 62 -6.42 1.99 -9.39
N ILE A 63 -6.15 3.30 -9.45
CA ILE A 63 -6.74 4.29 -8.54
C ILE A 63 -8.21 4.47 -8.79
N ALA A 64 -8.64 4.58 -10.05
CA ALA A 64 -10.06 4.65 -10.39
C ALA A 64 -10.82 3.45 -9.80
N ALA A 65 -10.31 2.23 -9.99
CA ALA A 65 -10.92 1.04 -9.42
C ALA A 65 -11.03 1.06 -7.89
N TRP A 66 -10.04 1.62 -7.17
CA TRP A 66 -10.15 1.79 -5.72
C TRP A 66 -11.18 2.84 -5.31
N VAL A 67 -11.24 3.96 -6.02
CA VAL A 67 -12.18 5.06 -5.75
C VAL A 67 -13.61 4.60 -5.96
N ASP A 68 -13.86 3.86 -7.04
CA ASP A 68 -15.20 3.43 -7.46
C ASP A 68 -15.59 2.05 -6.89
N ASN A 69 -14.73 1.44 -6.07
CA ASN A 69 -14.92 0.11 -5.50
C ASN A 69 -15.20 -0.97 -6.57
N GLU A 70 -14.45 -0.88 -7.68
CA GLU A 70 -14.50 -1.80 -8.80
C GLU A 70 -13.49 -2.95 -8.65
N PRO A 71 -13.64 -4.05 -9.42
CA PRO A 71 -12.60 -5.07 -9.53
C PRO A 71 -11.25 -4.47 -9.96
N LEU A 72 -10.16 -4.93 -9.35
CA LEU A 72 -8.82 -4.44 -9.70
C LEU A 72 -8.48 -4.78 -11.17
N PRO A 73 -7.87 -3.85 -11.94
CA PRO A 73 -7.49 -4.08 -13.34
C PRO A 73 -6.26 -4.98 -13.50
N LEU A 74 -5.76 -5.55 -12.41
CA LEU A 74 -4.55 -6.36 -12.36
C LEU A 74 -4.59 -7.35 -11.17
N PRO A 75 -3.72 -8.37 -11.16
CA PRO A 75 -3.68 -9.34 -10.07
C PRO A 75 -3.43 -8.69 -8.72
N ARG A 76 -4.13 -9.15 -7.69
CA ARG A 76 -4.00 -8.67 -6.30
C ARG A 76 -2.56 -8.58 -5.81
N SER A 77 -1.74 -9.59 -6.10
CA SER A 77 -0.33 -9.62 -5.70
C SER A 77 0.48 -8.45 -6.27
N VAL A 78 0.14 -7.98 -7.48
CA VAL A 78 0.78 -6.82 -8.11
C VAL A 78 0.27 -5.53 -7.46
N ALA A 79 -1.04 -5.42 -7.18
CA ALA A 79 -1.59 -4.28 -6.45
C ALA A 79 -0.93 -4.13 -5.06
N GLU A 80 -0.82 -5.21 -4.31
CA GLU A 80 -0.17 -5.25 -2.99
C GLU A 80 1.32 -4.90 -3.05
N ALA A 81 2.01 -5.36 -4.10
CA ALA A 81 3.42 -5.01 -4.32
C ALA A 81 3.64 -3.53 -4.68
N CYS A 82 2.63 -2.87 -5.24
CA CYS A 82 2.63 -1.43 -5.53
C CYS A 82 2.03 -0.59 -4.38
N HIS A 83 1.32 -1.19 -3.43
CA HIS A 83 0.57 -0.49 -2.39
C HIS A 83 1.47 0.44 -1.54
N PRO A 84 0.99 1.63 -1.11
CA PRO A 84 1.83 2.57 -0.36
C PRO A 84 2.26 2.03 1.01
N ASN A 85 1.34 1.38 1.73
CA ASN A 85 1.60 0.83 3.06
C ASN A 85 2.59 -0.35 3.08
N ARG A 86 3.05 -0.87 1.93
CA ARG A 86 3.93 -2.06 1.87
C ARG A 86 5.24 -1.88 2.66
N PHE A 87 5.76 -0.66 2.72
CA PHE A 87 7.00 -0.38 3.45
C PHE A 87 6.79 -0.37 4.97
N ALA A 88 5.70 0.28 5.44
CA ALA A 88 5.34 0.28 6.85
C ALA A 88 5.03 -1.15 7.34
N LEU A 89 4.27 -1.92 6.55
CA LEU A 89 3.96 -3.32 6.82
C LEU A 89 5.22 -4.19 6.92
N ARG A 90 6.13 -4.09 5.93
CA ARG A 90 7.42 -4.79 5.97
C ARG A 90 8.28 -4.36 7.16
N GLY A 91 8.23 -3.08 7.54
CA GLY A 91 8.94 -2.53 8.70
C GLY A 91 8.44 -3.13 10.02
N LEU A 92 7.12 -3.22 10.19
CA LEU A 92 6.49 -3.90 11.33
C LEU A 92 6.94 -5.36 11.44
N ILE A 93 6.78 -6.13 10.35
CA ILE A 93 7.11 -7.57 10.32
C ILE A 93 8.60 -7.84 10.62
N ARG A 94 9.50 -6.97 10.17
CA ARG A 94 10.95 -7.13 10.38
C ARG A 94 11.43 -6.63 11.75
N GLY A 95 10.54 -6.13 12.61
CA GLY A 95 10.91 -5.54 13.91
C GLY A 95 11.61 -4.18 13.80
N GLY A 96 11.56 -3.55 12.62
CA GLY A 96 12.18 -2.25 12.33
C GLY A 96 11.26 -1.05 12.53
N GLY A 97 10.11 -1.22 13.20
CA GLY A 97 9.12 -0.17 13.48
C GLY A 97 9.55 0.81 14.58
N LYS A 98 10.80 1.30 14.53
CA LYS A 98 11.25 2.47 15.30
C LYS A 98 11.25 3.70 14.40
#